data_AF-A0A024UB34-F1
#
_entry.id   AF-A0A024UB34-F1
#
_cell.length_a   1.000
_cell.length_b   1.000
_cell.length_c   1.000
_cell.angle_alpha   90.00
_cell.angle_beta   90.00
_cell.angle_gamma   90.00
#
_symmetry.space_group_name_H-M   'P 1'
#
loop_
_entity.id
_entity.type
_entity.pdbx_description
1 polymer ?
#
loop_
_entity_poly.entity_id
_entity_poly.type
_entity_poly.pdbx_seq_one_letter_code
_entity_poly.pdbx_strand_id
1 'polypeptide(L)'
;MGNSMCCGMTSYEAYQREEALKEGAHFRRHTALFGMLPTTDRIFLRLNATGTRLEWTLVDEPSDVARTEAIHLDHVAKIMPTGKTALIMYAASGKRMLEITAKDAAVRDLWARTLMDVLEARGVVFTSSELSTVENEMRKQEAHDKQAYWRDRTETLALRQALAAEKKKSFANVGMRYTAQAMASR
;
A
#
# COMPACT_ATOMS: atom_id res chain seq x y z
N MET A 1 -24.59 41.64 -20.66
CA MET A 1 -23.76 41.42 -19.45
C MET A 1 -24.60 40.64 -18.46
N GLY A 2 -24.23 39.40 -18.18
CA GLY A 2 -25.00 38.55 -17.27
C GLY A 2 -24.32 37.21 -17.14
N ASN A 3 -23.31 37.13 -16.27
CA ASN A 3 -22.74 35.87 -15.83
C ASN A 3 -22.28 36.06 -14.37
N SER A 4 -23.20 35.80 -13.43
CA SER A 4 -22.90 35.78 -12.01
C SER A 4 -24.01 35.02 -11.29
N MET A 5 -23.93 33.69 -11.25
CA MET A 5 -24.62 32.82 -10.30
C MET A 5 -24.25 31.34 -10.54
N CYS A 6 -22.97 30.98 -10.43
CA CYS A 6 -22.55 29.56 -10.43
C CYS A 6 -21.60 29.17 -9.29
N CYS A 7 -21.23 30.09 -8.39
CA CYS A 7 -20.24 29.81 -7.33
C CYS A 7 -20.83 29.21 -6.04
N GLY A 8 -22.16 29.20 -5.87
CA GLY A 8 -22.83 28.67 -4.67
C GLY A 8 -23.10 27.16 -4.70
N MET A 9 -23.27 26.57 -5.89
CA MET A 9 -23.58 25.12 -6.00
C MET A 9 -22.33 24.25 -5.88
N THR A 10 -21.18 24.72 -6.40
CA THR A 10 -19.92 23.97 -6.38
C THR A 10 -19.37 23.78 -4.97
N SER A 11 -19.55 24.76 -4.09
CA SER A 11 -19.13 24.69 -2.68
C SER A 11 -20.04 23.76 -1.86
N TYR A 12 -21.34 23.76 -2.13
CA TYR A 12 -22.28 22.88 -1.44
C TYR A 12 -22.09 21.41 -1.83
N GLU A 13 -21.89 21.11 -3.13
CA GLU A 13 -21.58 19.75 -3.57
C GLU A 13 -20.24 19.25 -3.02
N ALA A 14 -19.23 20.11 -2.92
CA ALA A 14 -17.95 19.76 -2.30
C ALA A 14 -18.13 19.44 -0.81
N TYR A 15 -18.90 20.26 -0.09
CA TYR A 15 -19.24 20.02 1.31
C TYR A 15 -19.97 18.68 1.53
N GLN A 16 -21.00 18.39 0.72
CA GLN A 16 -21.72 17.11 0.81
C GLN A 16 -20.82 15.90 0.59
N ARG A 17 -19.88 16.00 -0.36
CA ARG A 17 -18.91 14.94 -0.60
C ARG A 17 -17.94 14.77 0.56
N GLU A 18 -17.50 15.87 1.18
CA GLU A 18 -16.64 15.80 2.38
C GLU A 18 -17.38 15.15 3.56
N GLU A 19 -18.65 15.49 3.78
CA GLU A 19 -19.49 14.86 4.81
C GLU A 19 -19.65 13.35 4.56
N ALA A 20 -19.83 12.92 3.31
CA ALA A 20 -19.86 11.49 2.98
C ALA A 20 -18.54 10.77 3.31
N LEU A 21 -17.39 11.46 3.21
CA LEU A 21 -16.11 10.91 3.65
C LEU A 21 -15.99 10.85 5.18
N LYS A 22 -16.64 11.77 5.92
CA LYS A 22 -16.70 11.74 7.39
C LYS A 22 -17.60 10.63 7.92
N GLU A 23 -18.69 10.32 7.22
CA GLU A 23 -19.51 9.13 7.50
C GLU A 23 -18.69 7.84 7.37
N GLY A 24 -17.77 7.80 6.40
CA GLY A 24 -16.82 6.71 6.20
C GLY A 24 -17.34 5.58 5.33
N ALA A 25 -16.44 4.71 4.90
CA ALA A 25 -16.77 3.56 4.06
C ALA A 25 -15.82 2.38 4.30
N HIS A 26 -16.25 1.20 3.85
CA HIS A 26 -15.49 -0.02 3.97
C HIS A 26 -14.56 -0.21 2.78
N PHE A 27 -13.31 -0.55 3.06
CA PHE A 27 -12.28 -0.82 2.05
C PHE A 27 -11.52 -2.11 2.36
N ARG A 28 -10.81 -2.59 1.36
CA ARG A 28 -9.73 -3.56 1.53
C ARG A 28 -8.39 -2.85 1.48
N ARG A 29 -7.65 -2.82 2.59
CA ARG A 29 -6.31 -2.23 2.69
C ARG A 29 -5.27 -3.26 2.25
N HIS A 30 -4.36 -2.87 1.38
CA HIS A 30 -3.21 -3.69 1.01
C HIS A 30 -2.01 -3.32 1.86
N THR A 31 -1.48 -4.28 2.59
CA THR A 31 -0.33 -4.11 3.46
C THR A 31 0.80 -5.02 2.97
N ALA A 32 1.97 -4.45 2.68
CA ALA A 32 3.16 -5.21 2.35
C ALA A 32 4.22 -4.93 3.42
N LEU A 33 4.40 -5.88 4.33
CA LEU A 33 5.53 -5.88 5.28
C LEU A 33 6.70 -6.62 4.63
N PHE A 34 7.91 -6.04 4.71
CA PHE A 34 9.13 -6.59 4.12
C PHE A 34 9.30 -8.08 4.45
N GLY A 35 9.35 -8.93 3.42
CA GLY A 35 9.53 -10.39 3.52
C GLY A 35 8.24 -11.18 3.80
N MET A 36 7.12 -10.53 4.10
CA MET A 36 5.82 -11.19 4.26
C MET A 36 5.02 -11.15 2.96
N LEU A 37 4.16 -12.16 2.78
CA LEU A 37 3.19 -12.15 1.68
C LEU A 37 2.29 -10.91 1.82
N PRO A 38 1.98 -10.20 0.72
CA PRO A 38 1.02 -9.10 0.76
C PRO A 38 -0.27 -9.56 1.43
N THR A 39 -0.70 -8.85 2.47
CA THR A 39 -1.97 -9.11 3.15
C THR A 39 -3.00 -8.09 2.74
N THR A 40 -4.26 -8.51 2.78
CA THR A 40 -5.39 -7.64 2.52
C THR A 40 -6.31 -7.64 3.72
N ASP A 41 -6.46 -6.50 4.37
CA ASP A 41 -7.25 -6.34 5.58
C ASP A 41 -8.56 -5.60 5.25
N ARG A 42 -9.67 -5.95 5.93
CA ARG A 42 -10.91 -5.16 5.82
C ARG A 42 -10.85 -4.01 6.82
N ILE A 43 -10.99 -2.80 6.31
CA ILE A 43 -10.94 -1.59 7.14
C ILE A 43 -12.22 -0.77 6.98
N PHE A 44 -12.59 -0.05 8.04
CA PHE A 44 -13.54 1.05 7.97
C PHE A 44 -12.75 2.35 7.99
N LEU A 45 -12.75 3.07 6.86
CA LEU A 45 -11.99 4.30 6.66
C LEU A 45 -12.93 5.50 6.70
N ARG A 46 -12.54 6.57 7.39
CA ARG A 46 -13.27 7.83 7.43
C ARG A 46 -12.33 9.03 7.46
N LEU A 47 -12.83 10.17 7.03
CA LEU A 47 -12.23 11.46 7.30
C LEU A 47 -12.62 11.92 8.70
N ASN A 48 -11.68 12.45 9.48
CA ASN A 48 -12.01 12.98 10.80
C ASN A 48 -12.88 14.25 10.71
N ALA A 49 -13.51 14.64 11.82
CA ALA A 49 -14.46 15.77 11.84
C ALA A 49 -13.85 17.09 11.31
N THR A 50 -12.56 17.29 11.51
CA THR A 50 -11.81 18.49 11.06
C THR A 50 -11.32 18.42 9.60
N GLY A 51 -11.52 17.30 8.92
CA GLY A 51 -11.02 17.10 7.55
C GLY A 51 -9.49 17.03 7.44
N THR A 52 -8.75 16.79 8.52
CA THR A 52 -7.28 16.83 8.60
C THR A 52 -6.63 15.45 8.52
N ARG A 53 -7.35 14.40 8.92
CA ARG A 53 -6.80 13.05 9.05
C ARG A 53 -7.74 12.03 8.44
N LEU A 54 -7.14 11.07 7.75
CA LEU A 54 -7.79 9.82 7.41
C LEU A 54 -7.58 8.84 8.56
N GLU A 55 -8.67 8.32 9.11
CA GLU A 55 -8.67 7.39 10.25
C GLU A 55 -9.32 6.08 9.83
N TRP A 56 -8.76 4.96 10.25
CA TRP A 56 -9.39 3.66 10.03
C TRP A 56 -9.20 2.68 11.17
N THR A 57 -10.13 1.73 11.25
CA THR A 57 -10.08 0.58 12.15
C THR A 57 -10.18 -0.71 11.35
N LEU A 58 -9.60 -1.79 11.87
CA LEU A 58 -9.74 -3.13 11.30
C LEU A 58 -11.14 -3.65 11.65
N VAL A 59 -11.88 -4.11 10.64
CA VAL A 59 -13.27 -4.58 10.78
C VAL A 59 -13.31 -5.94 11.46
N ASP A 60 -12.29 -6.76 11.23
CA ASP A 60 -12.21 -8.12 11.73
C ASP A 60 -11.56 -8.20 13.14
N GLU A 61 -11.13 -7.06 13.72
CA GLU A 61 -10.64 -7.00 15.10
C GLU A 61 -11.78 -6.78 16.10
N PRO A 62 -11.75 -7.44 17.28
CA PRO A 62 -12.73 -7.23 18.33
C PRO A 62 -12.71 -5.77 18.83
N SER A 63 -13.89 -5.19 19.08
CA SER A 63 -14.05 -3.76 19.41
C SER A 63 -13.20 -3.27 20.58
N ASP A 64 -12.93 -4.15 21.54
CA ASP A 64 -12.19 -3.81 22.76
C ASP A 64 -10.68 -3.65 22.51
N VAL A 65 -10.20 -4.07 21.33
CA VAL A 65 -8.78 -4.01 20.91
C VAL A 65 -8.60 -3.20 19.62
N ALA A 66 -9.70 -2.85 18.94
CA ALA A 66 -9.68 -2.21 17.63
C ALA A 66 -8.87 -0.90 17.65
N ARG A 67 -7.65 -0.97 17.11
CA ARG A 67 -6.74 0.17 17.08
C ARG A 67 -7.14 1.09 15.94
N THR A 68 -7.34 2.37 16.26
CA THR A 68 -7.49 3.40 15.22
C THR A 68 -6.10 3.77 14.69
N GLU A 69 -5.87 3.50 13.41
CA GLU A 69 -4.74 4.00 12.67
C GLU A 69 -5.12 5.29 11.94
N ALA A 70 -4.14 6.16 11.66
CA ALA A 70 -4.42 7.42 10.98
C ALA A 70 -3.25 7.93 10.14
N ILE A 71 -3.58 8.68 9.09
CA ILE A 71 -2.64 9.47 8.28
C ILE A 71 -3.09 10.93 8.28
N HIS A 72 -2.15 11.84 8.50
CA HIS A 72 -2.37 13.28 8.32
C HIS A 72 -2.37 13.63 6.83
N LEU A 73 -3.38 14.37 6.37
CA LEU A 73 -3.49 14.75 4.96
C LEU A 73 -2.34 15.64 4.50
N ASP A 74 -1.78 16.47 5.39
CA ASP A 74 -0.60 17.31 5.08
C ASP A 74 0.65 16.49 4.70
N HIS A 75 0.68 15.18 4.98
CA HIS A 75 1.76 14.28 4.55
C HIS A 75 1.48 13.61 3.21
N VAL A 76 0.25 13.70 2.69
CA VAL A 76 -0.15 13.13 1.42
C VAL A 76 0.20 14.10 0.31
N ALA A 77 1.08 13.66 -0.59
CA ALA A 77 1.50 14.45 -1.73
C ALA A 77 0.72 14.14 -3.01
N LYS A 78 0.33 12.88 -3.19
CA LYS A 78 -0.34 12.44 -4.41
C LYS A 78 -1.38 11.39 -4.11
N ILE A 79 -2.53 11.54 -4.74
CA ILE A 79 -3.63 10.59 -4.72
C ILE A 79 -3.77 10.02 -6.12
N MET A 80 -3.69 8.70 -6.24
CA MET A 80 -3.65 8.00 -7.51
C MET A 80 -4.74 6.92 -7.57
N PRO A 81 -5.89 7.19 -8.21
CA PRO A 81 -6.82 6.14 -8.56
C PRO A 81 -6.15 5.21 -9.57
N THR A 82 -6.19 3.90 -9.30
CA THR A 82 -5.52 2.87 -10.10
C THR A 82 -6.52 1.78 -10.49
N GLY A 83 -6.44 1.30 -11.73
CA GLY A 83 -7.32 0.23 -12.23
C GLY A 83 -8.81 0.60 -12.16
N LYS A 84 -9.67 -0.32 -11.70
CA LYS A 84 -11.13 -0.11 -11.58
C LYS A 84 -11.56 0.40 -10.21
N THR A 85 -10.89 -0.02 -9.13
CA THR A 85 -11.36 0.20 -7.76
C THR A 85 -10.24 0.54 -6.78
N ALA A 86 -8.97 0.54 -7.19
CA ALA A 86 -7.86 0.83 -6.29
C ALA A 86 -7.61 2.34 -6.17
N LEU A 87 -7.20 2.78 -4.98
CA LEU A 87 -6.79 4.13 -4.68
C LEU A 87 -5.51 4.07 -3.85
N ILE A 88 -4.48 4.80 -4.28
CA ILE A 88 -3.17 4.80 -3.62
C ILE A 88 -2.81 6.23 -3.24
N MET A 89 -2.33 6.41 -2.02
CA MET A 89 -1.84 7.68 -1.49
C MET A 89 -0.34 7.60 -1.27
N TYR A 90 0.39 8.62 -1.73
CA TYR A 90 1.84 8.71 -1.65
C TYR A 90 2.26 9.95 -0.87
N ALA A 91 3.35 9.84 -0.12
CA ALA A 91 4.06 10.97 0.47
C ALA A 91 4.91 11.70 -0.58
N ALA A 92 5.40 12.90 -0.24
CA ALA A 92 6.29 13.67 -1.13
C ALA A 92 7.60 12.94 -1.46
N SER A 93 8.03 12.03 -0.58
CA SER A 93 9.18 11.16 -0.79
C SER A 93 8.93 10.00 -1.76
N GLY A 94 7.75 9.93 -2.39
CA GLY A 94 7.35 8.79 -3.23
C GLY A 94 6.97 7.53 -2.44
N LYS A 95 7.07 7.54 -1.10
CA LYS A 95 6.65 6.43 -0.25
C LYS A 95 5.13 6.24 -0.31
N ARG A 96 4.69 5.02 -0.62
CA ARG A 96 3.28 4.60 -0.51
C ARG A 96 2.84 4.63 0.95
N MET A 97 1.83 5.43 1.25
CA MET A 97 1.29 5.61 2.60
C MET A 97 0.09 4.70 2.87
N LEU A 98 -0.81 4.63 1.90
CA LEU A 98 -2.04 3.85 2.01
C LEU A 98 -2.47 3.38 0.62
N GLU A 99 -2.76 2.09 0.51
CA GLU A 99 -3.33 1.48 -0.68
C GLU A 99 -4.61 0.76 -0.29
N ILE A 100 -5.71 1.15 -0.92
CA ILE A 100 -7.04 0.62 -0.63
C ILE A 100 -7.76 0.22 -1.91
N THR A 101 -8.65 -0.75 -1.79
CA THR A 101 -9.58 -1.15 -2.85
C THR A 101 -11.00 -0.89 -2.40
N ALA A 102 -11.69 -0.05 -3.17
CA ALA A 102 -13.10 0.28 -3.00
C ALA A 102 -14.01 -0.86 -3.47
N LYS A 103 -15.28 -0.82 -3.05
CA LYS A 103 -16.31 -1.76 -3.51
C LYS A 103 -16.55 -1.64 -5.03
N ASP A 104 -16.56 -0.42 -5.54
CA ASP A 104 -16.81 -0.10 -6.94
C ASP A 104 -16.08 1.19 -7.35
N ALA A 105 -16.14 1.51 -8.65
CA ALA A 105 -15.49 2.67 -9.21
C ALA A 105 -16.09 3.99 -8.71
N ALA A 106 -17.39 4.03 -8.42
CA ALA A 106 -18.07 5.23 -7.95
C ALA A 106 -17.57 5.64 -6.56
N VAL A 107 -17.40 4.67 -5.64
CA VAL A 107 -16.80 4.92 -4.33
C VAL A 107 -15.35 5.39 -4.48
N ARG A 108 -14.54 4.73 -5.33
CA ARG A 108 -13.16 5.15 -5.57
C ARG A 108 -13.09 6.60 -6.07
N ASP A 109 -13.92 6.96 -7.06
CA ASP A 109 -13.89 8.26 -7.71
C ASP A 109 -14.40 9.37 -6.79
N LEU A 110 -15.44 9.08 -6.00
CA LEU A 110 -15.90 9.97 -4.93
C LEU A 110 -14.76 10.28 -3.96
N TRP A 111 -14.09 9.26 -3.45
CA TRP A 111 -12.98 9.43 -2.50
C TRP A 111 -11.78 10.14 -3.11
N ALA A 112 -11.35 9.75 -4.31
CA ALA A 112 -10.22 10.37 -5.00
C ALA A 112 -10.47 11.86 -5.23
N ARG A 113 -11.62 12.22 -5.81
CA ARG A 113 -11.96 13.61 -6.13
C ARG A 113 -12.08 14.46 -4.87
N THR A 114 -12.76 13.95 -3.84
CA THR A 114 -13.00 14.72 -2.62
C THR A 114 -11.72 14.94 -1.83
N LEU A 115 -10.85 13.93 -1.75
CA LEU A 115 -9.55 14.11 -1.09
C LEU A 115 -8.63 15.07 -1.86
N MET A 116 -8.67 15.07 -3.20
CA MET A 116 -7.96 16.06 -4.01
C MET A 116 -8.47 17.48 -3.71
N ASP A 117 -9.79 17.68 -3.69
CA ASP A 117 -10.40 18.98 -3.35
C ASP A 117 -9.98 19.43 -1.92
N VAL A 118 -9.93 18.51 -0.96
CA VAL A 118 -9.49 18.79 0.43
C VAL A 118 -8.01 19.19 0.49
N LEU A 119 -7.13 18.53 -0.29
CA LEU A 119 -5.72 18.90 -0.37
C LEU A 119 -5.55 20.29 -1.01
N GLU A 120 -6.27 20.56 -2.11
CA GLU A 120 -6.25 21.87 -2.77
C GLU A 120 -6.73 23.00 -1.86
N ALA A 121 -7.85 22.78 -1.13
CA ALA A 121 -8.39 23.75 -0.18
C ALA A 121 -7.41 24.08 0.97
N ARG A 122 -6.51 23.16 1.29
CA ARG A 122 -5.46 23.34 2.30
C ARG A 122 -4.20 24.02 1.76
N GLY A 123 -4.17 24.38 0.49
CA GLY A 123 -2.97 24.90 -0.17
C GLY A 123 -1.91 23.84 -0.41
N VAL A 124 -2.26 22.55 -0.29
CA VAL A 124 -1.41 21.43 -0.68
C VAL A 124 -1.56 21.25 -2.19
N VAL A 125 -1.06 22.24 -2.93
CA VAL A 125 -1.06 22.26 -4.40
C VAL A 125 0.36 21.97 -4.86
N PHE A 126 0.59 20.74 -5.32
CA PHE A 126 1.86 20.39 -5.92
C PHE A 126 1.92 20.95 -7.34
N THR A 127 2.97 21.72 -7.60
CA THR A 127 3.32 22.16 -8.96
C THR A 127 3.58 20.96 -9.86
N SER A 128 3.45 21.12 -11.17
CA SER A 128 3.78 20.07 -12.14
C SER A 128 5.20 19.52 -11.95
N SER A 129 6.17 20.38 -11.59
CA SER A 129 7.53 19.97 -11.25
C SER A 129 7.61 19.10 -9.99
N GLU A 130 6.88 19.45 -8.93
CA GLU A 130 6.87 18.66 -7.70
C GLU A 130 6.17 17.32 -7.93
N LEU A 131 5.07 17.28 -8.68
CA LEU A 131 4.43 16.03 -9.08
C LEU A 131 5.36 15.12 -9.88
N SER A 132 6.17 15.69 -10.79
CA SER A 132 7.18 14.92 -11.54
C SER A 132 8.30 14.40 -10.64
N THR A 133 8.63 15.15 -9.58
CA THR A 133 9.61 14.74 -8.58
C THR A 133 9.07 13.58 -7.76
N VAL A 134 7.82 13.65 -7.30
CA VAL A 134 7.14 12.55 -6.61
C VAL A 134 7.08 11.31 -7.50
N GLU A 135 6.80 11.44 -8.80
CA GLU A 135 6.82 10.31 -9.73
C GLU A 135 8.20 9.67 -9.87
N ASN A 136 9.26 10.48 -9.91
CA ASN A 136 10.62 9.98 -9.96
C ASN A 136 10.99 9.26 -8.65
N GLU A 137 10.61 9.80 -7.50
CA GLU A 137 10.81 9.16 -6.21
C GLU A 137 10.00 7.86 -6.07
N MET A 138 8.77 7.83 -6.58
CA MET A 138 7.97 6.59 -6.67
C MET A 138 8.70 5.51 -7.46
N ARG A 139 9.24 5.83 -8.64
CA ARG A 139 10.00 4.86 -9.45
C ARG A 139 11.28 4.39 -8.76
N LYS A 140 11.98 5.29 -8.05
CA LYS A 140 13.15 4.91 -7.24
C LYS A 140 12.77 3.96 -6.12
N GLN A 141 11.67 4.23 -5.42
CA GLN A 141 11.17 3.39 -4.34
C GLN A 141 10.75 2.00 -4.86
N GLU A 142 10.03 1.94 -5.99
CA GLU A 142 9.67 0.67 -6.63
C GLU A 142 10.91 -0.15 -7.03
N ALA A 143 11.94 0.50 -7.57
CA ALA A 143 13.19 -0.15 -7.92
C ALA A 143 13.93 -0.68 -6.68
N HIS A 144 13.98 0.12 -5.60
CA HIS A 144 14.57 -0.26 -4.33
C HIS A 144 13.83 -1.46 -3.70
N ASP A 145 12.50 -1.42 -3.65
CA ASP A 145 11.68 -2.50 -3.07
C ASP A 145 11.83 -3.80 -3.88
N LYS A 146 11.90 -3.70 -5.21
CA LYS A 146 12.19 -4.84 -6.09
C LYS A 146 13.58 -5.40 -5.82
N GLN A 147 14.60 -4.55 -5.65
CA GLN A 147 15.96 -5.00 -5.35
C GLN A 147 16.03 -5.69 -3.99
N ALA A 148 15.39 -5.14 -2.96
CA ALA A 148 15.31 -5.73 -1.63
C ALA A 148 14.63 -7.10 -1.67
N TYR A 149 13.52 -7.23 -2.41
CA TYR A 149 12.83 -8.49 -2.62
C TYR A 149 13.74 -9.55 -3.28
N TRP A 150 14.44 -9.19 -4.35
CA TRP A 150 15.34 -10.13 -5.02
C TRP A 150 16.50 -10.55 -4.13
N ARG A 151 17.07 -9.62 -3.36
CA ARG A 151 18.14 -9.91 -2.41
C ARG A 151 17.70 -10.95 -1.37
N ASP A 152 16.58 -10.68 -0.68
CA ASP A 152 16.03 -11.62 0.32
C ASP A 152 15.71 -13.00 -0.29
N ARG A 153 15.14 -13.01 -1.50
CA ARG A 153 14.89 -14.26 -2.23
C ARG A 153 16.17 -15.01 -2.60
N THR A 154 17.23 -14.32 -2.98
CA THR A 154 18.53 -14.96 -3.26
C THR A 154 19.19 -15.49 -2.00
N GLU A 155 19.13 -14.75 -0.88
CA GLU A 155 19.70 -15.17 0.40
C GLU A 155 18.96 -16.40 0.94
N THR A 156 17.63 -16.43 0.89
CA THR A 156 16.83 -17.60 1.28
C THR A 156 17.08 -18.82 0.40
N LEU A 157 17.26 -18.65 -0.92
CA LEU A 157 17.64 -19.74 -1.82
C LEU A 157 19.05 -20.27 -1.54
N ALA A 158 20.02 -19.38 -1.30
CA ALA A 158 21.39 -19.76 -0.96
C ALA A 158 21.44 -20.54 0.36
N LEU A 159 20.69 -20.11 1.38
CA LEU A 159 20.59 -20.82 2.65
C LEU A 159 19.99 -22.22 2.48
N ARG A 160 18.93 -22.37 1.67
CA ARG A 160 18.36 -23.69 1.35
C ARG A 160 19.34 -24.59 0.62
N GLN A 161 20.12 -24.05 -0.32
CA GLN A 161 21.17 -24.80 -1.01
C GLN A 161 22.28 -25.25 -0.07
N ALA A 162 22.72 -24.37 0.84
CA ALA A 162 23.72 -24.70 1.85
C ALA A 162 23.23 -25.84 2.77
N LEU A 163 22.01 -25.75 3.30
CA LEU A 163 21.42 -26.81 4.12
C LEU A 163 21.26 -28.13 3.36
N ALA A 164 20.87 -28.08 2.08
CA ALA A 164 20.79 -29.27 1.23
C ALA A 164 22.17 -29.88 0.96
N ALA A 165 23.20 -29.06 0.76
CA ALA A 165 24.58 -29.51 0.58
C ALA A 165 25.13 -30.15 1.86
N GLU A 166 24.85 -29.58 3.04
CA GLU A 166 25.21 -30.18 4.33
C GLU A 166 24.51 -31.52 4.57
N LYS A 167 23.21 -31.60 4.27
CA LYS A 167 22.49 -32.89 4.30
C LYS A 167 23.13 -33.89 3.35
N LYS A 168 23.41 -33.52 2.10
CA LYS A 168 24.11 -34.41 1.15
C LYS A 168 25.49 -34.85 1.65
N LYS A 169 26.27 -33.98 2.29
CA LYS A 169 27.56 -34.34 2.91
C LYS A 169 27.38 -35.43 3.98
N SER A 170 26.34 -35.34 4.82
CA SER A 170 26.07 -36.36 5.83
C SER A 170 25.75 -37.75 5.24
N PHE A 171 25.19 -37.80 4.03
CA PHE A 171 24.87 -39.07 3.34
C PHE A 171 25.96 -39.56 2.38
N ALA A 172 26.91 -38.71 1.98
CA ALA A 172 27.97 -39.06 1.02
C ALA A 172 28.86 -40.24 1.49
N ASN A 173 29.08 -40.39 2.80
CA ASN A 173 29.91 -41.46 3.36
C ASN A 173 29.16 -42.80 3.53
N VAL A 174 27.83 -42.82 3.43
CA VAL A 174 27.04 -44.04 3.62
C VAL A 174 26.95 -44.83 2.32
N GLY A 175 26.70 -44.17 1.19
CA GLY A 175 26.61 -44.83 -0.13
C GLY A 175 27.92 -45.48 -0.58
N MET A 176 29.07 -44.78 -0.41
CA MET A 176 30.38 -45.30 -0.81
C MET A 176 30.81 -46.56 -0.05
N ARG A 177 30.37 -46.74 1.20
CA ARG A 177 30.65 -47.97 1.98
C ARG A 177 30.00 -49.19 1.36
N TYR A 178 28.72 -49.10 0.95
CA TYR A 178 28.03 -50.22 0.31
C TYR A 178 28.56 -50.50 -1.10
N THR A 179 28.94 -49.47 -1.86
CA THR A 179 29.53 -49.65 -3.21
C THR A 179 30.93 -50.27 -3.13
N ALA A 180 31.78 -49.85 -2.19
CA ALA A 180 33.09 -50.44 -1.98
C ALA A 180 32.99 -51.91 -1.49
N GLN A 181 32.03 -52.22 -0.63
CA GLN A 181 31.81 -53.58 -0.12
C GLN A 181 31.31 -54.53 -1.23
N ALA A 182 30.47 -54.04 -2.15
CA ALA A 182 30.03 -54.80 -3.33
C ALA A 182 31.13 -55.00 -4.40
N MET A 183 32.11 -54.09 -4.46
CA MET A 183 33.29 -54.20 -5.34
C MET A 183 34.39 -55.10 -4.75
N ALA A 184 34.50 -55.17 -3.42
CA ALA A 184 35.44 -56.05 -2.72
C ALA A 184 34.99 -57.52 -2.69
N SER A 185 33.71 -57.79 -2.97
CA SER A 185 33.14 -59.14 -3.08
C SER A 185 33.11 -59.68 -4.52
N ARG A 186 33.86 -59.08 -5.45
CA ARG A 186 34.15 -59.58 -6.80
C ARG A 186 35.61 -59.98 -6.90
#